data_AF-A0AAF0V9A8-F1
#
_entry.id   AF-A0AAF0V9A8-F1
#
_cell.length_a   1.000
_cell.length_b   1.000
_cell.length_c   1.000
_cell.angle_alpha   90.00
_cell.angle_beta   90.00
_cell.angle_gamma   90.00
#
_symmetry.space_group_name_H-M   'P 1'
#
loop_
_entity.id
_entity.type
_entity.pdbx_description
1 polymer ?
#
loop_
_entity_poly.entity_id
_entity_poly.type
_entity_poly.pdbx_seq_one_letter_code
_entity_poly.pdbx_strand_id
1 'polypeptide(L)'
;MDLLKNNLTRAQKRMKDVADRKRQHGEFGVGEWVYVKLKPYRQHSLRLQRHHKLGRRYFGLLKVQKKKGTVAYTLDLPNEARIHPVFHVSMLCRCVGIPENQVTPLHLQDAPITHMPDLVDKVLIGDRVM
;
A
#
# COMPACT_ATOMS: atom_id res chain seq x y z
N MET A 1 -43.67 -23.65 6.51
CA MET A 1 -42.62 -22.86 7.20
C MET A 1 -41.24 -23.01 6.55
N ASP A 2 -40.93 -24.14 5.89
CA ASP A 2 -39.59 -24.40 5.37
C ASP A 2 -39.24 -23.65 4.07
N LEU A 3 -40.23 -23.34 3.23
CA LEU A 3 -40.01 -22.58 1.99
C LEU A 3 -39.44 -21.18 2.25
N LEU A 4 -39.96 -20.47 3.26
CA LEU A 4 -39.49 -19.13 3.62
C LEU A 4 -38.06 -19.16 4.16
N LYS A 5 -37.74 -20.14 5.02
CA LYS A 5 -36.40 -20.35 5.56
C LYS A 5 -35.40 -20.62 4.43
N ASN A 6 -35.73 -21.52 3.51
CA ASN A 6 -34.88 -21.87 2.37
C ASN A 6 -34.62 -20.68 1.43
N ASN A 7 -35.62 -19.85 1.16
CA ASN A 7 -35.47 -18.65 0.35
C ASN A 7 -34.52 -17.63 1.01
N LEU A 8 -34.63 -17.45 2.33
CA LEU A 8 -33.72 -16.59 3.09
C LEU A 8 -32.28 -17.12 3.06
N THR A 9 -32.06 -18.42 3.29
CA THR A 9 -30.72 -19.02 3.24
C THR A 9 -30.09 -18.88 1.85
N ARG A 10 -30.90 -19.07 0.79
CA ARG A 10 -30.45 -18.90 -0.59
C ARG A 10 -30.06 -17.46 -0.92
N ALA A 11 -30.83 -16.48 -0.43
CA ALA A 11 -30.50 -15.07 -0.58
C ALA A 11 -29.18 -14.72 0.15
N GLN A 12 -29.04 -15.16 1.41
CA GLN A 12 -27.81 -14.96 2.19
C GLN A 12 -26.58 -15.60 1.53
N LYS A 13 -26.73 -16.83 1.03
CA LYS A 13 -25.65 -17.52 0.29
C LYS A 13 -25.25 -16.73 -0.96
N ARG A 14 -26.22 -16.27 -1.75
CA ARG A 14 -25.95 -15.43 -2.93
C ARG A 14 -25.19 -14.15 -2.57
N MET A 15 -25.59 -13.48 -1.48
CA MET A 15 -24.90 -12.27 -1.01
C MET A 15 -23.45 -12.58 -0.60
N LYS A 16 -23.24 -13.67 0.14
CA LYS A 16 -21.90 -14.13 0.55
C LYS A 16 -21.04 -14.45 -0.67
N ASP A 17 -21.53 -15.25 -1.60
CA ASP A 17 -20.79 -15.68 -2.79
C ASP A 17 -20.38 -14.48 -3.66
N VAL A 18 -21.26 -13.48 -3.81
CA VAL A 18 -20.97 -12.25 -4.54
C VAL A 18 -19.90 -11.41 -3.83
N ALA A 19 -19.97 -11.32 -2.49
CA ALA A 19 -18.98 -10.59 -1.70
C ALA A 19 -17.59 -11.26 -1.72
N ASP A 20 -17.56 -12.58 -1.52
CA ASP A 20 -16.32 -13.34 -1.39
C ASP A 20 -15.61 -13.53 -2.75
N ARG A 21 -16.34 -13.48 -3.88
CA ARG A 21 -15.74 -13.50 -5.22
C ARG A 21 -14.68 -12.40 -5.42
N LYS A 22 -14.86 -11.22 -4.78
CA LYS A 22 -13.89 -10.11 -4.86
C LYS A 22 -12.79 -10.19 -3.79
N ARG A 23 -12.92 -11.08 -2.81
CA ARG A 23 -11.99 -11.27 -1.69
C ARG A 23 -11.10 -12.48 -1.95
N GLN A 24 -10.29 -12.42 -2.99
CA GLN A 24 -9.23 -13.42 -3.17
C GLN A 24 -7.98 -12.97 -2.43
N HIS A 25 -7.54 -13.78 -1.48
CA HIS A 25 -6.23 -13.63 -0.87
C HIS A 25 -5.22 -14.30 -1.80
N GLY A 26 -4.34 -13.51 -2.43
CA GLY A 26 -3.24 -14.07 -3.21
C GLY A 26 -2.26 -14.78 -2.28
N GLU A 27 -1.82 -15.99 -2.64
CA GLU A 27 -0.73 -16.64 -1.92
C GLU A 27 0.61 -16.16 -2.46
N PHE A 28 1.57 -15.92 -1.57
CA PHE A 28 2.91 -15.47 -1.95
C PHE A 28 3.95 -16.47 -1.47
N GLY A 29 4.88 -16.81 -2.36
CA GLY A 29 6.03 -17.65 -2.05
C GLY A 29 7.10 -16.87 -1.31
N VAL A 30 7.88 -17.55 -0.47
CA VAL A 30 9.13 -16.97 0.08
C VAL A 30 10.09 -16.74 -1.09
N GLY A 31 10.66 -15.54 -1.18
CA GLY A 31 11.54 -15.12 -2.25
C GLY A 31 10.83 -14.44 -3.43
N GLU A 32 9.50 -14.42 -3.47
CA GLU A 32 8.76 -13.66 -4.49
C GLU A 32 8.89 -12.15 -4.25
N TRP A 33 8.88 -11.41 -5.35
CA TRP A 33 8.83 -9.95 -5.34
C TRP A 33 7.39 -9.47 -5.25
N VAL A 34 7.14 -8.61 -4.28
CA VAL A 34 5.82 -8.02 -4.04
C VAL A 34 5.92 -6.52 -3.88
N TYR A 35 4.84 -5.87 -4.27
CA TYR A 35 4.58 -4.47 -4.00
C TYR A 35 3.72 -4.32 -2.76
N VAL A 36 3.97 -3.26 -1.97
CA VAL A 36 3.23 -2.98 -0.74
C VAL A 36 2.36 -1.75 -0.90
N LYS A 37 1.10 -1.89 -0.51
CA LYS A 37 0.15 -0.79 -0.42
C LYS A 37 0.33 -0.05 0.90
N LEU A 38 0.94 1.12 0.84
CA LEU A 38 1.15 1.99 1.99
C LEU A 38 0.14 3.13 2.01
N LYS A 39 -0.09 3.72 3.18
CA LYS A 39 -0.92 4.92 3.34
C LYS A 39 -0.02 6.16 3.16
N PRO A 40 -0.18 6.94 2.07
CA PRO A 40 0.79 7.98 1.72
C PRO A 40 0.93 9.12 2.74
N TYR A 41 -0.06 9.30 3.62
CA TYR A 41 -0.10 10.32 4.67
C TYR A 41 0.47 9.86 6.03
N ARG A 42 0.81 8.58 6.18
CA ARG A 42 1.39 8.04 7.43
C ARG A 42 2.82 7.53 7.26
N GLN A 43 3.23 7.20 6.04
CA GLN A 43 4.43 6.41 5.79
C GLN A 43 5.33 7.14 4.80
N HIS A 44 6.08 8.13 5.32
CA HIS A 44 7.01 8.95 4.55
C HIS A 44 8.38 8.28 4.37
N SER A 45 8.79 7.38 5.27
CA SER A 45 10.13 6.77 5.27
C SER A 45 10.41 5.84 4.08
N LEU A 46 9.38 5.25 3.48
CA LEU A 46 9.51 4.36 2.31
C LEU A 46 9.14 5.05 1.00
N ARG A 47 8.99 6.38 1.01
CA ARG A 47 8.43 7.14 -0.11
C ARG A 47 9.48 8.05 -0.72
N LEU A 48 9.77 7.86 -2.01
CA LEU A 48 10.63 8.75 -2.82
C LEU A 48 9.84 9.69 -3.75
N GLN A 49 8.51 9.81 -3.59
CA GLN A 49 7.68 10.57 -4.53
C GLN A 49 7.43 11.99 -4.06
N ARG A 50 7.86 12.98 -4.87
CA ARG A 50 7.74 14.43 -4.63
C ARG A 50 6.30 14.90 -4.38
N HIS A 51 5.30 14.29 -5.03
CA HIS A 51 3.90 14.73 -4.94
C HIS A 51 3.00 13.71 -4.26
N HIS A 52 2.21 14.14 -3.26
CA HIS A 52 1.40 13.25 -2.44
C HIS A 52 0.20 12.64 -3.18
N LYS A 53 -0.51 13.46 -3.97
CA LYS A 53 -1.80 13.15 -4.61
C LYS A 53 -1.67 12.35 -5.92
N LEU A 54 -0.57 12.56 -6.65
CA LEU A 54 -0.29 11.90 -7.94
C LEU A 54 0.66 10.70 -7.81
N GLY A 55 1.07 10.36 -6.58
CA GLY A 55 1.98 9.25 -6.33
C GLY A 55 1.33 7.88 -6.62
N ARG A 56 2.18 6.90 -6.93
CA ARG A 56 1.76 5.50 -7.09
C ARG A 56 1.14 4.98 -5.78
N ARG A 57 0.10 4.15 -5.90
CA ARG A 57 -0.59 3.53 -4.75
C ARG A 57 0.23 2.44 -4.06
N TYR A 58 1.05 1.75 -4.84
CA TYR A 58 1.88 0.64 -4.42
C TYR A 58 3.35 1.07 -4.42
N PHE A 59 4.07 0.63 -3.41
CA PHE A 59 5.43 1.05 -3.10
C PHE A 59 6.36 -0.15 -3.10
N GLY A 60 7.53 0.08 -3.69
CA GLY A 60 8.71 -0.75 -3.57
C GLY A 60 8.61 -2.15 -4.18
N LEU A 61 9.74 -2.64 -4.68
CA LEU A 61 9.96 -4.07 -4.88
C LEU A 61 10.54 -4.60 -3.57
N LEU A 62 9.72 -5.33 -2.83
CA LEU A 62 10.12 -5.92 -1.56
C LEU A 62 10.04 -7.43 -1.68
N LYS A 63 11.06 -8.11 -1.16
CA LYS A 63 11.13 -9.56 -1.22
C LYS A 63 10.40 -10.16 -0.03
N VAL A 64 9.59 -11.19 -0.28
CA VAL A 64 8.95 -11.93 0.82
C VAL A 64 10.01 -12.77 1.52
N GLN A 65 10.29 -12.45 2.78
CA GLN A 65 11.29 -13.15 3.59
C GLN A 65 10.69 -14.39 4.28
N LYS A 66 9.48 -14.27 4.84
CA LYS A 66 8.83 -15.35 5.58
C LYS A 66 7.31 -15.22 5.59
N LYS A 67 6.60 -16.34 5.49
CA LYS A 67 5.14 -16.40 5.75
C LYS A 67 4.88 -16.52 7.26
N LYS A 68 4.16 -15.55 7.85
CA LYS A 68 3.78 -15.49 9.27
C LYS A 68 2.30 -15.87 9.40
N GLY A 69 2.00 -17.16 9.29
CA GLY A 69 0.64 -17.70 9.32
C GLY A 69 -0.08 -17.62 7.97
N THR A 70 -1.40 -17.72 7.97
CA THR A 70 -2.19 -17.81 6.71
C THR A 70 -2.24 -16.49 5.95
N VAL A 71 -2.24 -15.36 6.67
CA VAL A 71 -2.64 -14.06 6.10
C VAL A 71 -1.57 -12.96 6.25
N ALA A 72 -0.46 -13.22 6.93
CA ALA A 72 0.59 -12.23 7.13
C ALA A 72 1.93 -12.72 6.58
N TYR A 73 2.69 -11.80 6.00
CA TYR A 73 4.01 -12.04 5.42
C TYR A 73 5.00 -11.01 5.96
N THR A 74 6.21 -11.47 6.23
CA THR A 74 7.35 -10.63 6.60
C THR A 74 8.12 -10.31 5.32
N LEU A 75 8.34 -9.03 5.08
CA LEU A 75 9.07 -8.52 3.93
C LEU A 75 10.46 -8.05 4.34
N ASP A 76 11.38 -8.15 3.39
CA ASP A 76 12.72 -7.61 3.49
C ASP A 76 12.66 -6.09 3.29
N LEU A 77 12.60 -5.34 4.40
CA LEU A 77 12.57 -3.88 4.40
C LEU A 77 13.98 -3.33 4.67
N PRO A 78 14.34 -2.18 4.06
CA PRO A 78 15.56 -1.47 4.41
C PRO A 78 15.51 -0.98 5.86
N ASN A 79 16.66 -0.95 6.54
CA ASN A 79 16.76 -0.57 7.95
C ASN A 79 16.28 0.87 8.25
N GLU A 80 16.28 1.74 7.25
CA GLU A 80 15.77 3.11 7.34
C GLU A 80 14.23 3.19 7.38
N ALA A 81 13.56 2.09 7.05
CA ALA A 81 12.11 2.02 7.09
C ALA A 81 11.58 2.05 8.53
N ARG A 82 10.97 3.17 8.92
CA ARG A 82 10.29 3.32 10.23
C ARG A 82 8.93 2.62 10.30
N ILE A 83 8.77 1.49 9.62
CA ILE A 83 7.52 0.71 9.60
C ILE A 83 7.79 -0.77 9.90
N HIS A 84 6.80 -1.46 10.46
CA HIS A 84 6.93 -2.88 10.76
C HIS A 84 7.01 -3.72 9.48
N PRO A 85 7.88 -4.76 9.42
CA PRO A 85 8.10 -5.59 8.22
C PRO A 85 6.98 -6.60 7.96
N VAL A 86 5.99 -6.71 8.85
CA VAL A 86 4.90 -7.68 8.74
C VAL A 86 3.67 -7.02 8.12
N PHE A 87 3.22 -7.54 6.98
CA PHE A 87 2.08 -7.04 6.23
C PHE A 87 1.02 -8.11 6.03
N HIS A 88 -0.24 -7.67 6.01
CA HIS A 88 -1.36 -8.53 5.66
C HIS A 88 -1.42 -8.74 4.13
N VAL A 89 -1.86 -9.93 3.70
CA VAL A 89 -1.93 -10.35 2.30
C VAL A 89 -2.67 -9.37 1.38
N SER A 90 -3.70 -8.69 1.90
CA SER A 90 -4.49 -7.69 1.14
C SER A 90 -3.75 -6.39 0.86
N MET A 91 -2.61 -6.17 1.51
CA MET A 91 -1.73 -5.03 1.26
C MET A 91 -0.64 -5.37 0.24
N LEU A 92 -0.54 -6.63 -0.17
CA LEU A 92 0.50 -7.11 -1.08
C LEU A 92 -0.08 -7.26 -2.48
N CYS A 93 0.73 -6.91 -3.48
CA CYS A 93 0.43 -7.13 -4.88
C CYS A 93 1.62 -7.84 -5.52
N ARG A 94 1.37 -8.95 -6.24
CA ARG A 94 2.46 -9.71 -6.89
C ARG A 94 3.12 -8.85 -7.96
N CYS A 95 4.44 -8.86 -8.00
CA CYS A 95 5.19 -8.26 -9.09
C CYS A 95 5.07 -9.13 -10.35
N VAL A 96 4.59 -8.55 -11.45
CA VAL A 96 4.56 -9.22 -12.77
C VAL A 96 5.64 -8.58 -13.64
N GLY A 97 6.71 -9.33 -13.94
CA GLY A 97 7.86 -8.86 -14.73
C GLY A 97 9.20 -8.96 -14.01
N ILE A 98 10.28 -8.61 -14.72
CA ILE A 98 11.67 -8.64 -14.21
C ILE A 98 11.87 -7.45 -13.24
N PRO A 99 12.34 -7.68 -12.00
CA PRO A 99 12.49 -6.62 -10.98
C PRO A 99 13.49 -5.51 -11.39
N GLU A 100 14.47 -5.82 -12.25
CA GLU A 100 15.54 -4.90 -12.67
C GLU A 100 15.06 -3.82 -13.67
N ASN A 101 14.01 -4.09 -14.45
CA ASN A 101 13.49 -3.16 -15.47
C ASN A 101 12.31 -2.32 -14.98
N GLN A 102 11.87 -2.52 -13.74
CA GLN A 102 10.76 -1.77 -13.18
C GLN A 102 11.31 -0.53 -12.49
N VAL A 103 10.78 0.64 -12.86
CA VAL A 103 11.12 1.92 -12.24
C VAL A 103 10.75 1.87 -10.75
N THR A 104 11.70 1.41 -9.94
CA THR A 104 11.57 1.35 -8.48
C THR A 104 11.88 2.74 -7.95
N PRO A 105 10.94 3.41 -7.26
CA PRO A 105 11.23 4.63 -6.51
C PRO A 105 11.96 4.32 -5.19
N LEU A 106 12.83 3.29 -5.17
CA LEU A 106 13.49 2.75 -3.99
C LEU A 106 15.02 2.93 -4.08
N HIS A 107 15.49 3.97 -4.78
CA HIS A 107 16.88 4.38 -4.62
C HIS A 107 17.01 5.09 -3.26
N LEU A 108 17.38 4.31 -2.25
CA LEU A 108 18.01 4.77 -1.01
C LEU A 108 19.43 5.20 -1.37
N GLN A 109 19.56 6.36 -2.00
CA GLN A 109 20.83 7.07 -2.07
C GLN A 109 20.54 8.48 -1.63
N ASP A 110 21.21 8.86 -0.54
CA ASP A 110 21.20 10.18 0.06
C ASP A 110 21.64 11.24 -0.96
N ALA A 111 20.70 11.74 -1.76
CA ALA A 111 20.84 13.06 -2.32
C ALA A 111 20.46 14.04 -1.20
N PRO A 112 21.34 14.97 -0.81
CA PRO A 112 21.02 15.93 0.24
C PRO A 112 19.74 16.65 -0.15
N ILE A 113 18.76 16.59 0.76
CA ILE A 113 17.54 17.38 0.67
C ILE A 113 18.00 18.84 0.69
N THR A 114 18.18 19.44 -0.48
CA THR A 114 18.28 20.90 -0.58
C THR A 114 16.97 21.43 -0.03
N HIS A 115 17.04 21.95 1.18
CA HIS A 115 15.99 22.65 1.88
C HIS A 115 15.47 23.75 0.93
N MET A 116 14.38 23.49 0.21
CA MET A 116 13.61 24.55 -0.41
C MET A 116 12.72 25.09 0.71
N PRO A 117 12.92 26.34 1.17
CA PRO A 117 12.10 26.90 2.22
C PRO A 117 10.64 26.93 1.75
N ASP A 118 9.75 26.51 2.64
CA ASP A 118 8.31 26.58 2.48
C ASP A 118 7.91 27.99 2.02
N LEU A 119 7.41 28.09 0.79
CA LEU A 119 6.68 29.26 0.32
C LEU A 119 5.32 29.19 1.00
N VAL A 120 5.29 29.59 2.27
CA VAL A 120 4.07 29.88 3.01
C VAL A 120 3.23 30.85 2.20
N ASP A 121 1.97 30.47 2.02
CA ASP A 121 0.96 31.20 1.28
C ASP A 121 0.98 32.69 1.63
N LYS A 122 1.43 33.54 0.69
CA LYS A 122 1.12 34.97 0.73
C LYS A 122 -0.36 35.13 0.37
N VAL A 123 -1.25 34.77 1.29
CA VAL A 123 -2.62 35.26 1.29
C VAL A 123 -2.53 36.73 1.71
N LEU A 124 -2.60 37.62 0.72
CA LEU A 124 -2.78 39.04 0.91
C LEU A 124 -4.15 39.26 1.57
N ILE A 125 -4.16 39.30 2.90
CA ILE A 125 -5.27 39.89 3.65
C ILE A 125 -5.05 41.40 3.55
N GLY A 126 -5.95 42.06 2.83
CA GLY A 126 -5.95 43.51 2.70
C GLY A 126 -6.25 44.17 4.04
N ASP A 127 -5.29 44.93 4.52
CA ASP A 127 -5.51 45.87 5.61
C ASP A 127 -6.01 47.19 5.02
N ARG A 128 -7.29 47.46 5.30
CA ARG A 128 -7.95 48.76 5.16
C ARG A 128 -7.68 49.55 6.46
N VAL A 129 -7.67 50.89 6.34
CA VAL A 129 -7.66 51.96 7.38
C VAL A 129 -6.28 52.66 7.47
N MET A 130 -6.08 53.99 7.37
CA MET A 130 -6.95 55.19 7.30
C MET A 130 -6.77 55.95 5.98
#